data_AF-A0A2N0CYB6-F1
#
_entry.id   AF-A0A2N0CYB6-F1
#
_cell.length_a   1.000
_cell.length_b   1.000
_cell.length_c   1.000
_cell.angle_alpha   90.00
_cell.angle_beta   90.00
_cell.angle_gamma   90.00
#
_symmetry.space_group_name_H-M   'P 1'
#
loop_
_entity.id
_entity.type
_entity.pdbx_description
1 polymer ?
#
loop_
_entity_poly.entity_id
_entity_poly.type
_entity_poly.pdbx_seq_one_letter_code
_entity_poly.pdbx_strand_id
1 'polypeptide(L)'
;MDPTTPPKDPMLEATLRQMADIVLPQPVSMMPATWGWAALTGVVVLVLAYALWRWLRRHAQNRYRRDALADLAALEARIGGDAERLQALAMLPAIVKRTALAVWPREQVASLSGREWGEFLRDHAGKAQIDAGSYHFFAETEYRLSGRPLLNDAAARRVFAAARQWIEAHDVRP
;
A
#
# COMPACT_ATOMS: atom_id res chain seq x y z
N MET A 1 50.61 67.59 -20.88
CA MET A 1 50.69 67.67 -19.41
C MET A 1 50.79 66.24 -18.93
N ASP A 2 52.02 65.74 -18.85
CA ASP A 2 52.30 64.35 -18.46
C ASP A 2 52.28 64.26 -16.93
N PRO A 3 51.52 63.32 -16.33
CA PRO A 3 51.53 63.15 -14.88
C PRO A 3 52.88 62.52 -14.47
N THR A 4 53.65 63.27 -13.70
CA THR A 4 54.90 62.82 -13.09
C THR A 4 54.61 61.70 -12.09
N THR A 5 55.15 60.51 -12.35
CA THR A 5 55.16 59.41 -11.38
C THR A 5 56.10 59.81 -10.23
N PRO A 6 55.65 59.83 -8.96
CA PRO A 6 56.50 60.24 -7.85
C PRO A 6 57.70 59.28 -7.70
N PRO A 7 58.86 59.78 -7.21
CA PRO A 7 60.06 58.96 -7.03
C PRO A 7 59.78 57.83 -6.04
N LYS A 8 60.16 56.60 -6.44
CA LYS A 8 60.02 55.40 -5.62
C LYS A 8 60.95 55.53 -4.40
N ASP A 9 60.39 55.59 -3.21
CA ASP A 9 61.15 55.69 -1.96
C ASP A 9 61.91 54.37 -1.71
N PRO A 10 63.26 54.38 -1.69
CA PRO A 10 64.06 53.18 -1.51
C PRO A 10 63.81 52.50 -0.15
N MET A 11 63.37 53.27 0.86
CA MET A 11 63.03 52.73 2.18
C MET A 11 61.67 52.02 2.17
N LEU A 12 60.73 52.48 1.35
CA LEU A 12 59.47 51.78 1.09
C LEU A 12 59.72 50.46 0.36
N GLU A 13 60.59 50.46 -0.67
CA GLU A 13 60.95 49.22 -1.38
C GLU A 13 61.66 48.20 -0.48
N ALA A 14 62.54 48.66 0.42
CA ALA A 14 63.20 47.80 1.39
C ALA A 14 62.19 47.20 2.39
N THR A 15 61.23 48.01 2.88
CA THR A 15 60.18 47.55 3.80
C THR A 15 59.26 46.53 3.14
N LEU A 16 58.88 46.76 1.87
CA LEU A 16 58.06 45.82 1.10
C LEU A 16 58.78 44.50 0.83
N ARG A 17 60.08 44.52 0.55
CA ARG A 17 60.88 43.29 0.41
C ARG A 17 61.05 42.53 1.73
N GLN A 18 60.92 43.21 2.86
CA GLN A 18 61.02 42.62 4.19
C GLN A 18 59.67 42.05 4.69
N MET A 19 58.56 42.40 4.03
CA MET A 19 57.28 41.71 4.23
C MET A 19 57.38 40.35 3.54
N ALA A 20 57.61 39.31 4.34
CA ALA A 20 57.69 37.93 3.88
C ALA A 20 56.47 37.59 3.02
N ASP A 21 56.75 37.00 1.86
CA ASP A 21 55.75 36.46 0.93
C ASP A 21 54.74 35.60 1.71
N ILE A 22 53.46 36.00 1.69
CA ILE A 22 52.42 35.27 2.40
C ILE A 22 52.29 33.92 1.71
N VAL A 23 52.88 32.89 2.32
CA VAL A 23 52.62 31.51 1.95
C VAL A 23 51.14 31.26 2.23
N LEU A 24 50.31 31.28 1.19
CA LEU A 24 48.90 30.91 1.32
C LEU A 24 48.87 29.47 1.87
N PRO A 25 48.18 29.22 3.00
CA PRO A 25 48.00 27.86 3.46
C PRO A 25 47.26 27.09 2.38
N GLN A 26 47.67 25.84 2.20
CA GLN A 26 47.01 24.91 1.28
C GLN A 26 45.51 24.93 1.59
N PRO A 27 44.62 25.03 0.59
CA PRO A 27 43.19 25.18 0.84
C PRO A 27 42.70 24.00 1.67
N VAL A 28 42.39 24.26 2.94
CA VAL A 28 41.80 23.28 3.82
C VAL A 28 40.44 22.90 3.23
N SER A 29 40.24 21.61 2.98
CA SER A 29 38.98 21.14 2.43
C SER A 29 37.86 21.50 3.41
N MET A 30 37.00 22.44 3.03
CA MET A 30 35.84 22.92 3.81
C MET A 30 34.70 21.90 3.86
N MET A 31 34.91 20.69 3.33
CA MET A 31 34.03 19.55 3.58
C MET A 31 34.44 18.93 4.91
N PRO A 32 33.66 19.08 5.99
CA PRO A 32 33.84 18.21 7.13
C PRO A 32 33.53 16.79 6.64
N ALA A 33 34.56 16.00 6.33
CA ALA A 33 34.47 14.57 6.08
C ALA A 33 34.19 13.85 7.40
N THR A 34 33.14 14.28 8.09
CA THR A 34 32.67 13.70 9.34
C THR A 34 31.93 12.43 9.01
N TRP A 35 32.10 11.43 9.87
CA TRP A 35 31.32 10.19 9.82
C TRP A 35 29.80 10.43 9.84
N GLY A 36 29.36 11.65 10.17
CA GLY A 36 27.97 12.10 10.10
C GLY A 36 27.34 11.96 8.72
N TRP A 37 28.07 12.17 7.62
CA TRP A 37 27.52 11.91 6.28
C TRP A 37 27.29 10.43 6.05
N ALA A 38 28.24 9.56 6.43
CA ALA A 38 28.05 8.11 6.33
C ALA A 38 26.87 7.63 7.19
N ALA A 39 26.74 8.16 8.41
CA ALA A 39 25.60 7.90 9.28
C ALA A 39 24.28 8.39 8.66
N LEU A 40 24.26 9.59 8.07
CA LEU A 40 23.08 10.14 7.39
C LEU A 40 22.69 9.28 6.18
N THR A 41 23.63 8.87 5.35
CA THR A 41 23.37 7.96 4.22
C THR A 41 22.82 6.63 4.72
N GLY A 42 23.36 6.09 5.81
CA GLY A 42 22.85 4.87 6.44
C GLY A 42 21.39 5.00 6.89
N VAL A 43 21.04 6.10 7.57
CA VAL A 43 19.66 6.39 7.98
C VAL A 43 18.74 6.51 6.77
N VAL A 44 19.14 7.26 5.74
CA VAL A 44 18.35 7.41 4.51
C VAL A 44 18.11 6.06 3.83
N VAL A 45 19.13 5.23 3.71
CA VAL A 45 19.00 3.88 3.13
C VAL A 45 18.04 3.01 3.96
N LEU A 46 18.12 3.05 5.29
CA LEU A 46 17.21 2.30 6.16
C LEU A 46 15.76 2.78 6.01
N VAL A 47 15.54 4.09 5.94
CA VAL A 47 14.20 4.67 5.71
C VAL A 47 13.65 4.26 4.36
N LEU A 48 14.47 4.33 3.30
CA LEU A 48 14.07 3.91 1.96
C LEU A 48 13.79 2.40 1.90
N ALA A 49 14.63 1.57 2.52
CA ALA A 49 14.41 0.12 2.58
C ALA A 49 13.12 -0.23 3.34
N TYR A 50 12.86 0.44 4.47
CA TYR A 50 11.62 0.26 5.22
C TYR A 50 10.38 0.73 4.43
N ALA A 51 10.46 1.88 3.76
CA ALA A 51 9.40 2.40 2.92
C ALA A 51 9.12 1.47 1.73
N LEU A 52 10.17 0.99 1.07
CA LEU A 52 10.07 0.04 -0.04
C LEU A 52 9.48 -1.30 0.42
N TRP A 53 9.95 -1.83 1.55
CA TRP A 53 9.39 -3.06 2.13
C TRP A 53 7.90 -2.91 2.45
N ARG A 54 7.51 -1.79 3.08
CA ARG A 54 6.10 -1.48 3.38
C ARG A 54 5.27 -1.31 2.10
N TRP A 55 5.83 -0.68 1.07
CA TRP A 55 5.18 -0.52 -0.23
C TRP A 55 5.01 -1.87 -0.93
N LEU A 56 6.04 -2.70 -0.97
CA LEU A 56 5.99 -4.06 -1.52
C LEU A 56 4.99 -4.93 -0.76
N ARG A 57 4.96 -4.87 0.58
CA ARG A 57 3.96 -5.57 1.39
C ARG A 57 2.55 -5.14 1.02
N ARG A 58 2.30 -3.83 0.89
CA ARG A 58 1.00 -3.30 0.46
C ARG A 58 0.64 -3.71 -0.97
N HIS A 59 1.61 -3.72 -1.88
CA HIS A 59 1.39 -4.14 -3.27
C HIS A 59 1.09 -5.64 -3.37
N ALA A 60 1.81 -6.48 -2.62
CA ALA A 60 1.54 -7.90 -2.52
C ALA A 60 0.16 -8.16 -1.91
N GLN A 61 -0.20 -7.40 -0.87
CA GLN A 61 -1.53 -7.44 -0.26
C GLN A 61 -2.66 -6.96 -1.20
N ASN A 62 -2.34 -6.21 -2.26
CA ASN A 62 -3.35 -5.75 -3.21
C ASN A 62 -3.52 -6.67 -4.41
N ARG A 63 -2.60 -7.61 -4.67
CA ARG A 63 -2.75 -8.55 -5.80
C ARG A 63 -3.97 -9.46 -5.62
N TYR A 64 -4.06 -10.16 -4.49
CA TYR A 64 -5.18 -11.06 -4.24
C TYR A 64 -6.53 -10.31 -4.23
N ARG A 65 -6.55 -9.07 -3.72
CA ARG A 65 -7.72 -8.19 -3.75
C ARG A 65 -8.13 -7.85 -5.18
N ARG A 66 -7.18 -7.45 -6.01
CA ARG A 66 -7.42 -7.12 -7.42
C ARG A 66 -7.94 -8.31 -8.19
N ASP A 67 -7.37 -9.50 -7.97
CA ASP A 67 -7.81 -10.73 -8.62
C ASP A 67 -9.25 -11.09 -8.19
N ALA A 68 -9.56 -10.99 -6.89
CA ALA A 68 -10.92 -11.22 -6.39
C ALA A 68 -11.95 -10.20 -6.91
N LEU A 69 -11.57 -8.93 -7.01
CA LEU A 69 -12.43 -7.87 -7.56
C LEU A 69 -12.65 -8.02 -9.06
N ALA A 70 -11.63 -8.46 -9.81
CA ALA A 70 -11.74 -8.77 -11.23
C ALA A 70 -12.70 -9.95 -11.45
N ASP A 71 -12.57 -11.02 -10.66
CA ASP A 71 -13.48 -12.16 -10.72
C ASP A 71 -14.92 -11.76 -10.40
N LEU A 72 -15.11 -10.92 -9.38
CA LEU A 72 -16.44 -10.41 -9.01
C LEU A 72 -17.06 -9.55 -10.12
N ALA A 73 -16.26 -8.67 -10.75
CA ALA A 73 -16.71 -7.86 -11.88
C ALA A 73 -17.05 -8.70 -13.11
N ALA A 74 -16.24 -9.72 -13.42
CA ALA A 74 -16.51 -10.65 -14.51
C ALA A 74 -17.80 -11.45 -14.28
N LEU A 75 -18.08 -11.81 -13.03
CA LEU A 75 -19.29 -12.52 -12.65
C LEU A 75 -20.53 -11.63 -12.78
N GLU A 76 -20.44 -10.38 -12.31
CA GLU A 76 -21.51 -9.38 -12.43
C GLU A 76 -21.84 -9.06 -13.90
N ALA A 77 -20.82 -8.96 -14.76
CA ALA A 77 -21.00 -8.70 -16.20
C ALA A 77 -21.68 -9.84 -16.97
N ARG A 78 -21.68 -11.08 -16.43
CA ARG A 78 -22.32 -12.25 -17.06
C ARG A 78 -23.80 -12.40 -16.70
N ILE A 79 -24.33 -11.55 -15.82
CA ILE A 79 -25.73 -11.62 -15.39
C ILE A 79 -26.62 -11.03 -16.49
N GLY A 80 -27.13 -11.90 -17.37
CA GLY A 80 -28.08 -11.54 -18.43
C GLY A 80 -29.54 -11.88 -18.11
N GLY A 81 -29.77 -12.85 -17.22
CA GLY A 81 -31.09 -13.33 -16.84
C GLY A 81 -31.10 -14.02 -15.47
N ASP A 82 -32.24 -14.60 -15.11
CA ASP A 82 -32.46 -15.18 -13.79
C ASP A 82 -31.58 -16.40 -13.52
N ALA A 83 -31.33 -17.22 -14.55
CA ALA A 83 -30.46 -18.40 -14.44
C ALA A 83 -28.99 -18.00 -14.23
N GLU A 84 -28.49 -17.02 -14.99
CA GLU A 84 -27.13 -16.50 -14.83
C GLU A 84 -26.98 -15.80 -13.49
N ARG A 85 -28.00 -15.05 -13.03
CA ARG A 85 -28.00 -14.42 -11.70
C ARG A 85 -27.89 -15.46 -10.60
N LEU A 86 -28.65 -16.56 -10.68
CA LEU A 86 -28.59 -17.64 -9.69
C LEU A 86 -27.20 -18.27 -9.66
N GLN A 87 -26.62 -18.56 -10.84
CA GLN A 87 -25.27 -19.11 -10.94
C GLN A 87 -24.22 -18.14 -10.38
N ALA A 88 -24.36 -16.85 -10.65
CA ALA A 88 -23.48 -15.81 -10.15
C ALA A 88 -23.55 -15.71 -8.61
N LEU A 89 -24.76 -15.73 -8.04
CA LEU A 89 -24.96 -15.75 -6.59
C LEU A 89 -24.42 -17.04 -5.94
N ALA A 90 -24.40 -18.16 -6.66
CA ALA A 90 -23.80 -19.42 -6.21
C ALA A 90 -22.29 -19.34 -6.03
N MET A 91 -21.61 -18.65 -6.96
CA MET A 91 -20.15 -18.58 -7.01
C MET A 91 -19.59 -17.50 -6.07
N LEU A 92 -20.42 -16.53 -5.68
CA LEU A 92 -20.00 -15.38 -4.88
C LEU A 92 -19.36 -15.77 -3.52
N PRO A 93 -19.92 -16.69 -2.70
CA PRO A 93 -19.30 -17.07 -1.43
C PRO A 93 -17.92 -17.72 -1.60
N ALA A 94 -17.71 -18.46 -2.69
CA ALA A 94 -16.41 -19.08 -2.99
C ALA A 94 -15.33 -18.02 -3.26
N ILE A 95 -15.67 -16.91 -3.94
CA ILE A 95 -14.76 -15.78 -4.16
C ILE A 95 -14.37 -15.14 -2.82
N VAL A 96 -15.34 -14.89 -1.95
CA VAL A 96 -15.09 -14.28 -0.63
C VAL A 96 -14.25 -15.23 0.24
N LYS A 97 -14.56 -16.53 0.26
CA LYS A 97 -13.80 -17.55 1.02
C LYS A 97 -12.38 -17.71 0.49
N ARG A 98 -12.17 -17.69 -0.83
CA ARG A 98 -10.81 -17.66 -1.43
C ARG A 98 -10.04 -16.40 -1.02
N THR A 99 -10.72 -15.27 -0.94
CA THR A 99 -10.10 -14.00 -0.50
C THR A 99 -9.66 -14.10 0.96
N ALA A 100 -10.47 -14.69 1.83
CA ALA A 100 -10.08 -14.94 3.22
C ALA A 100 -8.90 -15.93 3.33
N LEU A 101 -8.91 -17.02 2.57
CA LEU A 101 -7.81 -17.99 2.55
C LEU A 101 -6.47 -17.43 2.03
N ALA A 102 -6.50 -16.31 1.30
CA ALA A 102 -5.27 -15.62 0.86
C ALA A 102 -4.61 -14.82 2.00
N VAL A 103 -5.33 -14.58 3.10
CA VAL A 103 -4.91 -13.71 4.21
C VAL A 103 -4.73 -14.48 5.52
N TRP A 104 -5.64 -15.40 5.83
CA TRP A 104 -5.64 -16.17 7.08
C TRP A 104 -5.24 -17.64 6.85
N PRO A 105 -4.67 -18.32 7.87
CA PRO A 105 -4.31 -19.73 7.78
C PRO A 105 -5.50 -20.61 7.39
N ARG A 106 -5.24 -21.63 6.57
CA ARG A 106 -6.28 -22.51 6.05
C ARG A 106 -7.04 -23.23 7.16
N GLU A 107 -6.35 -23.56 8.25
CA GLU A 107 -6.89 -24.25 9.42
C GLU A 107 -7.96 -23.43 10.14
N GLN A 108 -7.88 -22.09 10.06
CA GLN A 108 -8.84 -21.18 10.70
C GLN A 108 -10.07 -20.92 9.84
N VAL A 109 -9.91 -20.86 8.52
CA VAL A 109 -10.98 -20.44 7.60
C VAL A 109 -11.69 -21.60 6.92
N ALA A 110 -10.99 -22.70 6.61
CA ALA A 110 -11.55 -23.78 5.80
C ALA A 110 -12.66 -24.56 6.53
N SER A 111 -12.59 -24.65 7.86
CA SER A 111 -13.62 -25.30 8.68
C SER A 111 -14.86 -24.42 8.88
N LEU A 112 -14.75 -23.10 8.70
CA LEU A 112 -15.87 -22.18 8.91
C LEU A 112 -16.92 -22.38 7.84
N SER A 113 -18.16 -22.57 8.29
CA SER A 113 -19.33 -22.71 7.43
C SER A 113 -20.55 -22.13 8.15
N GLY A 114 -21.61 -21.86 7.40
CA GLY A 114 -22.86 -21.43 8.02
C GLY A 114 -22.70 -20.13 8.81
N ARG A 115 -23.21 -20.16 10.04
CA ARG A 115 -23.21 -19.01 10.95
C ARG A 115 -21.80 -18.57 11.35
N GLU A 116 -20.89 -19.50 11.61
CA GLU A 116 -19.51 -19.20 12.02
C GLU A 116 -18.77 -18.42 10.93
N TRP A 117 -19.03 -18.76 9.67
CA TRP A 117 -18.51 -18.00 8.53
C TRP A 117 -19.07 -16.57 8.47
N GLY A 118 -20.37 -16.39 8.68
CA GLY A 118 -20.98 -15.06 8.72
C GLY A 118 -20.47 -14.19 9.87
N GLU A 119 -20.19 -14.77 11.04
CA GLU A 119 -19.59 -14.09 12.19
C GLU A 119 -18.13 -13.72 11.92
N PHE A 120 -17.33 -14.64 11.37
CA PHE A 120 -15.96 -14.35 10.95
C PHE A 120 -15.87 -13.18 9.97
N LEU A 121 -16.75 -13.15 8.96
CA LEU A 121 -16.81 -12.05 8.00
C LEU A 121 -17.13 -10.72 8.67
N ARG A 122 -18.03 -10.72 9.67
CA ARG A 122 -18.40 -9.53 10.43
C ARG A 122 -17.24 -9.03 11.29
N ASP A 123 -16.55 -9.92 11.97
CA ASP A 123 -15.44 -9.58 12.86
C ASP A 123 -14.23 -9.02 12.08
N HIS A 124 -14.02 -9.51 10.86
CA HIS A 124 -12.94 -9.05 9.97
C HIS A 124 -13.38 -8.03 8.93
N ALA A 125 -14.61 -7.48 9.02
CA ALA A 125 -15.15 -6.51 8.07
C ALA A 125 -14.36 -5.19 8.04
N GLY A 126 -13.59 -4.88 9.08
CA GLY A 126 -12.78 -3.67 9.16
C GLY A 126 -13.63 -2.42 9.04
N LYS A 127 -13.53 -1.72 7.90
CA LYS A 127 -14.32 -0.51 7.59
C LYS A 127 -15.52 -0.78 6.68
N ALA A 128 -15.76 -2.04 6.28
CA ALA A 128 -16.85 -2.39 5.40
C ALA A 128 -18.21 -2.13 6.08
N GLN A 129 -19.13 -1.48 5.36
CA GLN A 129 -20.49 -1.21 5.84
C GLN A 129 -21.48 -2.15 5.17
N ILE A 130 -21.55 -3.37 5.68
CA ILE A 130 -22.36 -4.45 5.11
C ILE A 130 -23.62 -4.63 5.94
N ASP A 131 -24.76 -4.80 5.28
CA ASP A 131 -26.04 -5.05 5.94
C ASP A 131 -26.11 -6.47 6.53
N ALA A 132 -26.93 -6.64 7.57
CA ALA A 132 -27.09 -7.92 8.25
C ALA A 132 -27.64 -9.04 7.32
N GLY A 133 -28.46 -8.69 6.33
CA GLY A 133 -29.02 -9.62 5.36
C GLY A 133 -27.95 -10.21 4.43
N SER A 134 -26.97 -9.41 4.03
CA SER A 134 -25.83 -9.84 3.23
C SER A 134 -24.92 -10.81 3.99
N TYR A 135 -24.64 -10.57 5.29
CA TYR A 135 -23.90 -11.55 6.11
C TYR A 135 -24.64 -12.89 6.22
N HIS A 136 -25.96 -12.83 6.40
CA HIS A 136 -26.79 -14.02 6.45
C HIS A 136 -26.84 -14.75 5.10
N PHE A 137 -26.79 -14.02 3.99
CA PHE A 137 -26.62 -14.62 2.67
C PHE A 137 -25.31 -15.41 2.58
N PHE A 138 -24.17 -14.82 2.94
CA PHE A 138 -22.89 -15.55 2.86
C PHE A 138 -22.83 -16.77 3.77
N ALA A 139 -23.45 -16.69 4.95
CA ALA A 139 -23.57 -17.81 5.88
C ALA A 139 -24.38 -18.98 5.28
N GLU A 140 -25.55 -18.70 4.70
CA GLU A 140 -26.48 -19.76 4.30
C GLU A 140 -26.28 -20.29 2.88
N THR A 141 -25.65 -19.50 2.00
CA THR A 141 -25.52 -19.87 0.59
C THR A 141 -24.62 -21.08 0.37
N GLU A 142 -23.64 -21.32 1.24
CA GLU A 142 -22.79 -22.53 1.17
C GLU A 142 -23.61 -23.82 1.44
N TYR A 143 -24.74 -23.71 2.14
CA TYR A 143 -25.58 -24.85 2.53
C TYR A 143 -26.87 -24.99 1.70
N ARG A 144 -27.45 -23.89 1.19
CA ARG A 144 -28.82 -23.88 0.61
C ARG A 144 -29.03 -22.88 -0.52
N LEU A 145 -28.22 -22.92 -1.59
CA LEU A 145 -28.63 -22.22 -2.81
C LEU A 145 -29.77 -22.98 -3.54
N SER A 146 -29.75 -24.31 -3.49
CA SER A 146 -30.76 -25.19 -4.09
C SER A 146 -32.10 -25.10 -3.35
N GLY A 147 -32.97 -24.16 -3.75
CA GLY A 147 -34.34 -24.05 -3.23
C GLY A 147 -34.69 -22.72 -2.54
N ARG A 148 -33.82 -21.71 -2.60
CA ARG A 148 -34.20 -20.34 -2.21
C ARG A 148 -34.98 -19.66 -3.35
N PRO A 149 -36.01 -18.86 -3.04
CA PRO A 149 -36.64 -18.02 -4.04
C PRO A 149 -35.59 -17.09 -4.65
N LEU A 150 -35.65 -16.92 -5.97
CA LEU A 150 -34.70 -16.11 -6.71
C LEU A 150 -34.65 -14.70 -6.11
N LEU A 151 -33.45 -14.25 -5.71
CA LEU A 151 -33.28 -12.86 -5.31
C LEU A 151 -33.64 -11.97 -6.49
N ASN A 152 -34.47 -10.95 -6.23
CA ASN A 152 -34.70 -9.92 -7.22
C ASN A 152 -33.38 -9.18 -7.54
N ASP A 153 -33.36 -8.48 -8.67
CA ASP A 153 -32.13 -7.85 -9.16
C ASP A 153 -31.53 -6.87 -8.15
N ALA A 154 -32.38 -6.11 -7.46
CA ALA A 154 -31.95 -5.17 -6.43
C ALA A 154 -31.27 -5.84 -5.23
N ALA A 155 -31.81 -6.96 -4.74
CA ALA A 155 -31.22 -7.72 -3.65
C ALA A 155 -29.92 -8.39 -4.08
N ALA A 156 -29.85 -8.93 -5.29
CA ALA A 156 -28.62 -9.48 -5.84
C ALA A 156 -27.50 -8.42 -5.89
N ARG A 157 -27.79 -7.23 -6.45
CA ARG A 157 -26.82 -6.11 -6.47
C ARG A 157 -26.32 -5.71 -5.09
N ARG A 158 -27.18 -5.72 -4.06
CA ARG A 158 -26.78 -5.43 -2.67
C ARG A 158 -25.78 -6.46 -2.15
N VAL A 159 -26.01 -7.75 -2.40
CA VAL A 159 -25.10 -8.82 -1.98
C VAL A 159 -23.76 -8.73 -2.72
N PHE A 160 -23.77 -8.43 -4.02
CA PHE A 160 -22.54 -8.18 -4.79
C PHE A 160 -21.77 -6.96 -4.26
N ALA A 161 -22.47 -5.87 -3.95
CA ALA A 161 -21.88 -4.68 -3.35
C ALA A 161 -21.28 -4.97 -1.97
N ALA A 162 -21.96 -5.77 -1.14
CA ALA A 162 -21.46 -6.22 0.15
C ALA A 162 -20.18 -7.04 0.02
N ALA A 163 -20.13 -8.00 -0.92
CA ALA A 163 -18.93 -8.78 -1.20
C ALA A 163 -17.76 -7.88 -1.64
N ARG A 164 -18.02 -6.94 -2.57
CA ARG A 164 -17.02 -5.97 -3.02
C ARG A 164 -16.47 -5.13 -1.87
N GLN A 165 -17.35 -4.54 -1.06
CA GLN A 165 -16.95 -3.74 0.09
C GLN A 165 -16.14 -4.54 1.10
N TRP A 166 -16.51 -5.80 1.36
CA TRP A 166 -15.73 -6.67 2.24
C TRP A 166 -14.32 -6.92 1.68
N ILE A 167 -14.19 -7.27 0.39
CA ILE A 167 -12.90 -7.51 -0.26
C ILE A 167 -12.01 -6.27 -0.20
N GLU A 168 -12.59 -5.07 -0.36
CA GLU A 168 -11.87 -3.80 -0.32
C GLU A 168 -11.46 -3.38 1.09
N ALA A 169 -12.31 -3.58 2.09
CA ALA A 169 -12.17 -2.96 3.41
C ALA A 169 -11.90 -3.92 4.58
N HIS A 170 -11.83 -5.24 4.34
CA HIS A 170 -11.51 -6.20 5.39
C HIS A 170 -10.17 -5.89 6.05
N ASP A 171 -10.12 -6.09 7.36
CA ASP A 171 -8.95 -5.79 8.16
C ASP A 171 -8.00 -6.97 8.20
N VAL A 172 -6.76 -6.76 7.74
CA VAL A 172 -5.69 -7.76 7.81
C VAL A 172 -4.86 -7.43 9.05
N ARG A 173 -5.44 -7.63 10.24
CA ARG A 173 -4.66 -7.55 11.48
C ARG A 173 -3.90 -8.88 11.63
N PRO A 174 -2.55 -8.86 11.67
CA PRO A 174 -1.76 -10.01 12.05
C PRO A 174 -1.90 -10.31 13.54
#